data_AF-A0A2E2C2A2-F1
#
_entry.id   AF-A0A2E2C2A2-F1
#
_cell.length_a   1.000
_cell.length_b   1.000
_cell.length_c   1.000
_cell.angle_alpha   90.00
_cell.angle_beta   90.00
_cell.angle_gamma   90.00
#
_symmetry.space_group_name_H-M   'P 1'
#
loop_
_entity.id
_entity.type
_entity.pdbx_description
1 polymer ?
#
loop_
_entity_poly.entity_id
_entity_poly.type
_entity_poly.pdbx_seq_one_letter_code
_entity_poly.pdbx_strand_id
1 'polypeptide(L)'
;MTQKNSVLLALVSMILGLFVSGEVKAEEPETTRSYLQASLGYYSASDGWNVYSTSCAEMDRSLEYSEYDFKRLSIEKIDSLARQSKKVRELYERHKVAADSLGLKPHSKKTFWDFSKKQSEVVENLEDTAVKWPTYRKNMNRYKLTHKSADEFLQLAPKEREALLAKSEGTQRSWYQALNGNFSAEDGWNTYKKCRQSMGQQLEYSYYDFTHLEIDKLDSLARAAQKTHDLYKRYSVSISAIDLKPISRAEFCRRIEDQSQLTSQAEDTAAKWPEYRKNMKRLGIPYHSSEEFLSLSSEARAKNYELSRGSSRSATQFMLGYYSSEDGWDTYQKSLKSMNLPLEYSESEFINFGIIKLDQLARHAKECEQLYLEFLELSKLAGKPSICSASDLYKSKELTKWRQEYEKKHNDWAIRILYSDSCRRVGTNPNWAEFELRKSDEQIEAAVLADSIASNFEEYKDLCKTLGHPTNTAFLNQSIESQRQKVAILEDELWQQRKQKIKTGATIVAVIAAAIIAKKAYDEFQPTTSPTLQQNGSQIDRDAFGQQRRDFWKTEAKSNPERYSDSSKNLERMTLGKAPIGNDGFPMELHHPRGDPNAILIPMTRTDHRLGDNYLKNHPWLFEKKP
;
A
#
# COMPACT_ATOMS: atom_id res chain seq x y z
N MET A 1 -75.65 -1.44 12.63
CA MET A 1 -75.41 -2.70 13.37
C MET A 1 -74.09 -2.52 14.09
N THR A 2 -73.97 -2.48 15.42
CA THR A 2 -74.80 -2.88 16.57
C THR A 2 -75.25 -1.62 17.35
N GLN A 3 -76.50 -1.17 17.26
CA GLN A 3 -77.71 -1.54 18.03
C GLN A 3 -77.65 -1.32 19.56
N LYS A 4 -78.60 -0.48 20.01
CA LYS A 4 -79.16 -0.28 21.36
C LYS A 4 -78.49 0.78 22.26
N ASN A 5 -79.02 2.01 22.20
CA ASN A 5 -79.83 2.60 23.28
C ASN A 5 -80.40 3.97 22.84
N SER A 6 -81.68 3.99 22.51
CA SER A 6 -82.44 5.20 22.16
C SER A 6 -83.92 4.99 22.47
N VAL A 7 -84.29 5.00 23.75
CA VAL A 7 -85.69 5.13 24.20
C VAL A 7 -85.67 5.76 25.60
N LEU A 8 -85.77 7.10 25.67
CA LEU A 8 -86.34 7.92 26.76
C LEU A 8 -85.74 9.34 26.66
N LEU A 9 -86.33 10.21 25.83
CA LEU A 9 -86.50 11.64 26.12
C LEU A 9 -87.44 12.29 25.09
N ALA A 10 -88.48 11.57 24.70
CA ALA A 10 -89.57 12.08 23.88
C ALA A 10 -90.84 12.10 24.75
N LEU A 11 -90.92 13.11 25.63
CA LEU A 11 -92.12 13.59 26.34
C LEU A 11 -91.62 14.41 27.54
N VAL A 12 -91.44 15.73 27.34
CA VAL A 12 -91.62 16.87 28.30
C VAL A 12 -90.89 18.08 27.70
N SER A 13 -91.43 18.63 26.61
CA SER A 13 -91.28 20.06 26.23
C SER A 13 -92.37 20.49 25.24
N MET A 14 -93.54 19.84 25.31
CA MET A 14 -94.78 20.44 24.82
C MET A 14 -95.44 21.15 25.99
N ILE A 15 -95.70 22.44 25.79
CA ILE A 15 -96.46 23.39 26.63
C ILE A 15 -95.61 24.22 27.61
N LEU A 16 -95.06 25.33 27.10
CA LEU A 16 -95.07 26.64 27.77
C LEU A 16 -94.69 27.78 26.81
N GLY A 17 -95.59 28.77 26.67
CA GLY A 17 -95.32 30.16 26.26
C GLY A 17 -95.03 30.38 24.77
N LEU A 18 -95.98 30.68 23.88
CA LEU A 18 -96.70 31.97 23.73
C LEU A 18 -95.81 33.23 23.74
N PHE A 19 -95.93 34.01 22.65
CA PHE A 19 -95.51 35.40 22.39
C PHE A 19 -94.07 35.69 21.95
N VAL A 20 -93.84 35.73 20.62
CA VAL A 20 -93.59 37.00 19.88
C VAL A 20 -94.15 36.83 18.47
N SER A 21 -95.25 37.51 18.19
CA SER A 21 -95.74 37.78 16.83
C SER A 21 -94.91 38.92 16.23
N GLY A 22 -93.94 38.57 15.39
CA GLY A 22 -93.44 39.47 14.35
C GLY A 22 -93.96 38.94 13.02
N GLU A 23 -94.51 39.82 12.18
CA GLU A 23 -94.83 39.49 10.78
C GLU A 23 -93.55 39.02 10.07
N VAL A 24 -93.30 37.71 10.10
CA VAL A 24 -92.38 37.08 9.17
C VAL A 24 -93.15 37.02 7.87
N LYS A 25 -92.86 37.94 6.95
CA LYS A 25 -93.19 37.76 5.54
C LYS A 25 -92.79 36.34 5.19
N ALA A 26 -93.73 35.51 4.76
CA ALA A 26 -93.45 34.14 4.35
C ALA A 26 -92.39 34.20 3.24
N GLU A 27 -91.12 34.03 3.61
CA GLU A 27 -90.04 33.86 2.65
C GLU A 27 -90.35 32.56 1.92
N GLU A 28 -90.60 32.67 0.62
CA GLU A 28 -90.80 31.52 -0.24
C GLU A 28 -89.61 30.56 -0.05
N PRO A 29 -89.85 29.25 0.11
CA PRO A 29 -88.82 28.32 0.57
C PRO A 29 -87.65 28.26 -0.41
N GLU A 30 -86.42 28.44 0.11
CA GLU A 30 -85.20 28.17 -0.65
C GLU A 30 -85.23 26.74 -1.23
N THR A 31 -84.62 26.54 -2.41
CA THR A 31 -84.51 25.20 -3.00
C THR A 31 -83.68 24.32 -2.07
N THR A 32 -84.34 23.40 -1.37
CA THR A 32 -83.67 22.46 -0.48
C THR A 32 -83.24 21.24 -1.28
N ARG A 33 -81.97 20.82 -1.13
CA ARG A 33 -81.49 19.58 -1.74
C ARG A 33 -82.11 18.38 -1.05
N SER A 34 -82.47 17.37 -1.84
CA SER A 34 -82.86 16.07 -1.32
C SER A 34 -81.68 15.36 -0.63
N TYR A 35 -81.98 14.39 0.23
CA TYR A 35 -80.96 13.55 0.85
C TYR A 35 -80.03 12.87 -0.18
N LEU A 36 -80.60 12.38 -1.29
CA LEU A 36 -79.85 11.74 -2.37
C LEU A 36 -78.88 12.72 -3.06
N GLN A 37 -79.32 13.94 -3.34
CA GLN A 37 -78.46 14.99 -3.92
C GLN A 37 -77.32 15.37 -2.95
N ALA A 38 -77.60 15.46 -1.65
CA ALA A 38 -76.54 15.67 -0.65
C ALA A 38 -75.53 14.51 -0.63
N SER A 39 -75.99 13.25 -0.69
CA SER A 39 -75.10 12.08 -0.73
C SER A 39 -74.26 11.98 -2.00
N LEU A 40 -74.76 12.52 -3.13
CA LEU A 40 -74.02 12.63 -4.39
C LEU A 40 -73.06 13.85 -4.42
N GLY A 41 -73.00 14.62 -3.33
CA GLY A 41 -72.09 15.75 -3.19
C GLY A 41 -72.52 17.03 -3.88
N TYR A 42 -73.81 17.17 -4.22
CA TYR A 42 -74.34 18.43 -4.77
C TYR A 42 -74.28 19.54 -3.73
N TYR A 43 -73.90 20.74 -4.16
CA TYR A 43 -73.97 21.93 -3.31
C TYR A 43 -75.42 22.20 -2.87
N SER A 44 -75.61 22.66 -1.62
CA SER A 44 -76.88 23.27 -1.22
C SER A 44 -77.06 24.62 -1.95
N ALA A 45 -78.27 25.19 -1.94
CA ALA A 45 -78.51 26.50 -2.56
C ALA A 45 -77.59 27.59 -1.98
N SER A 46 -77.44 27.62 -0.65
CA SER A 46 -76.55 28.55 0.05
C SER A 46 -75.06 28.26 -0.20
N ASP A 47 -74.61 27.01 -0.12
CA ASP A 47 -73.19 26.68 -0.39
C ASP A 47 -72.82 26.96 -1.86
N GLY A 48 -73.73 26.63 -2.77
CA GLY A 48 -73.57 26.85 -4.20
C GLY A 48 -73.49 28.33 -4.54
N TRP A 49 -74.34 29.15 -3.91
CA TRP A 49 -74.27 30.61 -4.03
C TRP A 49 -72.93 31.15 -3.52
N ASN A 50 -72.48 30.71 -2.35
CA ASN A 50 -71.20 31.16 -1.78
C ASN A 50 -70.02 30.82 -2.70
N VAL A 51 -69.97 29.59 -3.24
CA VAL A 51 -68.91 29.18 -4.18
C VAL A 51 -68.99 29.96 -5.49
N TYR A 52 -70.20 30.10 -6.06
CA TYR A 52 -70.41 30.82 -7.32
C TYR A 52 -70.06 32.31 -7.20
N SER A 53 -70.62 32.98 -6.19
CA SER A 53 -70.42 34.43 -5.98
C SER A 53 -68.97 34.77 -5.64
N THR A 54 -68.33 33.99 -4.75
CA THR A 54 -66.90 34.15 -4.43
C THR A 54 -66.04 33.93 -5.66
N SER A 55 -66.28 32.86 -6.44
CA SER A 55 -65.49 32.58 -7.64
C SER A 55 -65.68 33.66 -8.72
N CYS A 56 -66.89 34.20 -8.88
CA CYS A 56 -67.14 35.31 -9.80
C CYS A 56 -66.48 36.60 -9.32
N ALA A 57 -66.56 36.93 -8.03
CA ALA A 57 -65.91 38.11 -7.45
C ALA A 57 -64.39 38.03 -7.59
N GLU A 58 -63.77 36.88 -7.28
CA GLU A 58 -62.34 36.66 -7.45
C GLU A 58 -61.91 36.69 -8.93
N MET A 59 -62.82 36.43 -9.86
CA MET A 59 -62.59 36.53 -11.31
C MET A 59 -63.00 37.89 -11.91
N ASP A 60 -63.29 38.90 -11.07
CA ASP A 60 -63.76 40.24 -11.46
C ASP A 60 -64.97 40.20 -12.41
N ARG A 61 -65.86 39.22 -12.22
CA ARG A 61 -67.06 39.01 -13.04
C ARG A 61 -68.30 39.51 -12.32
N SER A 62 -69.15 40.23 -13.05
CA SER A 62 -70.52 40.53 -12.59
C SER A 62 -71.32 39.24 -12.39
N LEU A 63 -72.06 39.16 -11.29
CA LEU A 63 -72.96 38.05 -11.02
C LEU A 63 -74.12 38.07 -12.04
N GLU A 64 -74.38 36.92 -12.65
CA GLU A 64 -75.46 36.75 -13.63
C GLU A 64 -76.83 36.60 -12.95
N TYR A 65 -76.80 36.14 -11.69
CA TYR A 65 -77.95 35.93 -10.85
C TYR A 65 -77.81 36.76 -9.58
N SER A 66 -78.91 37.34 -9.10
CA SER A 66 -78.99 37.78 -7.71
C SER A 66 -78.95 36.55 -6.79
N GLU A 67 -78.61 36.72 -5.51
CA GLU A 67 -78.64 35.62 -4.54
C GLU A 67 -80.01 34.94 -4.52
N TYR A 68 -81.05 35.76 -4.54
CA TYR A 68 -82.44 35.34 -4.55
C TYR A 68 -82.78 34.49 -5.78
N ASP A 69 -82.42 34.96 -6.99
CA ASP A 69 -82.70 34.21 -8.22
C ASP A 69 -81.88 32.93 -8.32
N PHE A 70 -80.62 32.97 -7.87
CA PHE A 70 -79.73 31.81 -7.89
C PHE A 70 -80.26 30.69 -7.00
N LYS A 71 -80.71 31.01 -5.78
CA LYS A 71 -81.23 30.03 -4.82
C LYS A 71 -82.54 29.35 -5.28
N ARG A 72 -83.21 29.90 -6.29
CA ARG A 72 -84.42 29.34 -6.94
C ARG A 72 -84.12 28.44 -8.15
N LEU A 73 -82.87 28.36 -8.59
CA LEU A 73 -82.46 27.44 -9.64
C LEU A 73 -82.57 25.99 -9.13
N SER A 74 -82.67 25.03 -10.06
CA SER A 74 -82.60 23.62 -9.68
C SER A 74 -81.23 23.30 -9.06
N ILE A 75 -81.18 22.33 -8.13
CA ILE A 75 -79.94 21.92 -7.46
C ILE A 75 -78.86 21.49 -8.46
N GLU A 76 -79.24 20.85 -9.57
CA GLU A 76 -78.33 20.47 -10.65
C GLU A 76 -77.72 21.68 -11.34
N LYS A 77 -78.54 22.72 -11.58
CA LYS A 77 -78.07 23.96 -12.19
C LYS A 77 -77.16 24.74 -11.24
N ILE A 78 -77.52 24.80 -9.95
CA ILE A 78 -76.70 25.41 -8.89
C ILE A 78 -75.33 24.74 -8.81
N ASP A 79 -75.30 23.40 -8.70
CA ASP A 79 -74.06 22.64 -8.60
C ASP A 79 -73.19 22.81 -9.86
N SER A 80 -73.80 22.78 -11.04
CA SER A 80 -73.09 23.03 -12.31
C SER A 80 -72.45 24.41 -12.37
N LEU A 81 -73.18 25.48 -12.02
CA LEU A 81 -72.66 26.85 -12.01
C LEU A 81 -71.56 27.05 -10.96
N ALA A 82 -71.74 26.49 -9.76
CA ALA A 82 -70.76 26.55 -8.68
C ALA A 82 -69.47 25.80 -9.06
N ARG A 83 -69.55 24.58 -9.61
CA ARG A 83 -68.37 23.82 -10.06
C ARG A 83 -67.68 24.48 -11.24
N GLN A 84 -68.44 24.98 -12.21
CA GLN A 84 -67.85 25.64 -13.38
C GLN A 84 -67.08 26.91 -12.98
N SER A 85 -67.68 27.78 -12.16
CA SER A 85 -67.03 29.00 -11.68
C SER A 85 -65.80 28.71 -10.82
N LYS A 86 -65.90 27.74 -9.89
CA LYS A 86 -64.77 27.26 -9.08
C LYS A 86 -63.64 26.72 -9.96
N LYS A 87 -63.96 25.88 -10.96
CA LYS A 87 -62.98 25.31 -11.91
C LYS A 87 -62.24 26.42 -12.67
N VAL A 88 -62.94 27.43 -13.16
CA VAL A 88 -62.31 28.54 -13.91
C VAL A 88 -61.35 29.33 -13.03
N ARG A 89 -61.75 29.63 -11.79
CA ARG A 89 -60.92 30.30 -10.77
C ARG A 89 -59.66 29.50 -10.45
N GLU A 90 -59.79 28.19 -10.20
CA GLU A 90 -58.65 27.30 -9.95
C GLU A 90 -57.70 27.20 -11.15
N LEU A 91 -58.24 27.16 -12.38
CA LEU A 91 -57.45 27.21 -13.61
C LEU A 91 -56.73 28.56 -13.75
N TYR A 92 -57.35 29.67 -13.36
CA TYR A 92 -56.71 30.98 -13.40
C TYR A 92 -55.54 31.11 -12.42
N GLU A 93 -55.67 30.61 -11.19
CA GLU A 93 -54.56 30.61 -10.24
C GLU A 93 -53.38 29.78 -10.74
N ARG A 94 -53.64 28.62 -11.35
CA ARG A 94 -52.61 27.81 -12.03
C ARG A 94 -51.97 28.56 -13.20
N HIS A 95 -52.78 29.22 -14.04
CA HIS A 95 -52.31 30.08 -15.14
C HIS A 95 -51.35 31.15 -14.62
N LYS A 96 -51.73 31.83 -13.54
CA LYS A 96 -50.95 32.91 -12.93
C LYS A 96 -49.60 32.40 -12.41
N VAL A 97 -49.60 31.31 -11.64
CA VAL A 97 -48.36 30.71 -11.10
C VAL A 97 -47.42 30.28 -12.24
N ALA A 98 -47.95 29.63 -13.28
CA ALA A 98 -47.13 29.20 -14.41
C ALA A 98 -46.56 30.41 -15.20
N ALA A 99 -47.37 31.45 -15.45
CA ALA A 99 -46.92 32.69 -16.09
C ALA A 99 -45.81 33.39 -15.29
N ASP A 100 -46.01 33.54 -13.97
CA ASP A 100 -45.06 34.17 -13.07
C ASP A 100 -43.72 33.40 -13.06
N SER A 101 -43.74 32.06 -13.07
CA SER A 101 -42.53 31.22 -13.13
C SER A 101 -41.72 31.40 -14.42
N LEU A 102 -42.38 31.80 -15.51
CA LEU A 102 -41.77 32.11 -16.80
C LEU A 102 -41.36 33.59 -16.91
N GLY A 103 -41.71 34.43 -15.93
CA GLY A 103 -41.55 35.88 -16.00
C GLY A 103 -42.47 36.55 -17.03
N LEU A 104 -43.59 35.90 -17.36
CA LEU A 104 -44.60 36.40 -18.29
C LEU A 104 -45.73 37.08 -17.52
N LYS A 105 -46.35 38.09 -18.12
CA LYS A 105 -47.53 38.73 -17.54
C LYS A 105 -48.74 37.78 -17.68
N PRO A 106 -49.43 37.38 -16.60
CA PRO A 106 -50.62 36.55 -16.72
C PRO A 106 -51.72 37.30 -17.48
N HIS A 107 -52.61 36.56 -18.13
CA HIS A 107 -53.79 37.14 -18.76
C HIS A 107 -54.63 37.83 -17.68
N SER A 108 -55.35 38.89 -18.07
CA SER A 108 -56.35 39.46 -17.18
C SER A 108 -57.42 38.41 -16.85
N LYS A 109 -58.00 38.44 -15.64
CA LYS A 109 -59.07 37.52 -15.24
C LYS A 109 -60.21 37.48 -16.27
N LYS A 110 -60.57 38.65 -16.82
CA LYS A 110 -61.56 38.80 -17.89
C LYS A 110 -61.14 38.05 -19.18
N THR A 111 -59.94 38.33 -19.69
CA THR A 111 -59.43 37.65 -20.90
C THR A 111 -59.37 36.14 -20.73
N PHE A 112 -58.94 35.66 -19.55
CA PHE A 112 -58.89 34.23 -19.26
C PHE A 112 -60.27 33.60 -19.17
N TRP A 113 -61.24 34.31 -18.58
CA TRP A 113 -62.63 33.89 -18.55
C TRP A 113 -63.19 33.71 -19.97
N ASP A 114 -62.90 34.65 -20.86
CA ASP A 114 -63.37 34.66 -22.25
C ASP A 114 -62.80 33.50 -23.09
N PHE A 115 -61.72 32.84 -22.67
CA PHE A 115 -61.21 31.63 -23.32
C PHE A 115 -62.18 30.45 -23.23
N SER A 116 -63.14 30.48 -22.30
CA SER A 116 -64.22 29.50 -22.20
C SER A 116 -63.67 28.06 -22.24
N LYS A 117 -64.04 27.26 -23.24
CA LYS A 117 -63.61 25.85 -23.40
C LYS A 117 -62.09 25.66 -23.56
N LYS A 118 -61.32 26.71 -23.89
CA LYS A 118 -59.86 26.64 -24.09
C LYS A 118 -59.04 26.90 -22.81
N GLN A 119 -59.68 27.24 -21.69
CA GLN A 119 -58.97 27.56 -20.44
C GLN A 119 -58.01 26.44 -20.00
N SER A 120 -58.46 25.18 -20.04
CA SER A 120 -57.62 24.04 -19.68
C SER A 120 -56.42 23.88 -20.62
N GLU A 121 -56.62 24.01 -21.93
CA GLU A 121 -55.55 23.92 -22.94
C GLU A 121 -54.49 25.02 -22.75
N VAL A 122 -54.92 26.26 -22.47
CA VAL A 122 -54.01 27.39 -22.21
C VAL A 122 -53.17 27.13 -20.95
N VAL A 123 -53.80 26.65 -19.87
CA VAL A 123 -53.09 26.32 -18.61
C VAL A 123 -52.12 25.17 -18.81
N GLU A 124 -52.55 24.08 -19.45
CA GLU A 124 -51.71 22.90 -19.70
C GLU A 124 -50.50 23.25 -20.57
N ASN A 125 -50.69 24.05 -21.63
CA ASN A 125 -49.58 24.49 -22.49
C ASN A 125 -48.57 25.38 -21.73
N LEU A 126 -49.07 26.25 -20.84
CA LEU A 126 -48.24 27.14 -20.04
C LEU A 126 -47.48 26.38 -18.94
N GLU A 127 -48.13 25.43 -18.26
CA GLU A 127 -47.50 24.58 -17.25
C GLU A 127 -46.44 23.66 -17.86
N ASP A 128 -46.72 23.03 -19.01
CA ASP A 128 -45.72 22.24 -19.76
C ASP A 128 -44.48 23.08 -20.09
N THR A 129 -44.70 24.33 -20.51
CA THR A 129 -43.62 25.29 -20.80
C THR A 129 -42.86 25.67 -19.52
N ALA A 130 -43.57 25.98 -18.42
CA ALA A 130 -42.99 26.33 -17.13
C ALA A 130 -42.09 25.24 -16.56
N VAL A 131 -42.45 23.96 -16.75
CA VAL A 131 -41.64 22.81 -16.32
C VAL A 131 -40.35 22.67 -17.14
N LYS A 132 -40.43 22.85 -18.48
CA LYS A 132 -39.31 22.60 -19.40
C LYS A 132 -38.34 23.77 -19.55
N TRP A 133 -38.86 25.00 -19.44
CA TRP A 133 -38.12 26.22 -19.70
C TRP A 133 -36.87 26.42 -18.81
N PRO A 134 -36.90 26.19 -17.48
CA PRO A 134 -35.71 26.35 -16.65
C PRO A 134 -34.55 25.47 -17.12
N THR A 135 -34.83 24.21 -17.49
CA THR A 135 -33.83 23.26 -17.99
C THR A 135 -33.30 23.69 -19.36
N TYR A 136 -34.18 23.98 -20.32
CA TYR A 136 -33.79 24.47 -21.65
C TYR A 136 -32.92 25.73 -21.56
N ARG A 137 -33.38 26.77 -20.84
CA ARG A 137 -32.66 28.03 -20.67
C ARG A 137 -31.31 27.82 -19.98
N LYS A 138 -31.26 27.01 -18.93
CA LYS A 138 -30.01 26.69 -18.22
C LYS A 138 -29.00 26.04 -19.16
N ASN A 139 -29.44 25.06 -19.95
CA ASN A 139 -28.58 24.34 -20.88
C ASN A 139 -28.06 25.25 -22.00
N MET A 140 -28.92 26.01 -22.65
CA MET A 140 -28.49 26.93 -23.71
C MET A 140 -27.49 27.97 -23.21
N ASN A 141 -27.72 28.52 -22.01
CA ASN A 141 -26.77 29.44 -21.37
C ASN A 141 -25.43 28.77 -21.02
N ARG A 142 -25.47 27.54 -20.50
CA ARG A 142 -24.26 26.73 -20.24
C ARG A 142 -23.40 26.58 -21.50
N TYR A 143 -24.04 26.37 -22.66
CA TYR A 143 -23.35 26.20 -23.94
C TYR A 143 -23.07 27.53 -24.67
N LYS A 144 -23.43 28.68 -24.09
CA LYS A 144 -23.33 30.02 -24.71
C LYS A 144 -24.01 30.09 -26.09
N LEU A 145 -25.14 29.41 -26.22
CA LEU A 145 -25.95 29.42 -27.44
C LEU A 145 -27.07 30.45 -27.31
N THR A 146 -27.45 31.04 -28.45
CA THR A 146 -28.65 31.86 -28.53
C THR A 146 -29.87 30.99 -28.25
N HIS A 147 -30.70 31.40 -27.30
CA HIS A 147 -31.95 30.71 -26.96
C HIS A 147 -33.16 31.61 -27.22
N LYS A 148 -34.30 30.99 -27.49
CA LYS A 148 -35.60 31.67 -27.52
C LYS A 148 -35.88 32.29 -26.15
N SER A 149 -36.62 33.40 -26.08
CA SER A 149 -37.21 33.90 -24.84
C SER A 149 -38.31 32.96 -24.32
N ALA A 150 -38.77 33.18 -23.08
CA ALA A 150 -39.82 32.34 -22.49
C ALA A 150 -41.12 32.39 -23.30
N ASP A 151 -41.47 33.57 -23.83
CA ASP A 151 -42.63 33.77 -24.70
C ASP A 151 -42.45 33.05 -26.04
N GLU A 152 -41.32 33.24 -26.72
CA GLU A 152 -41.03 32.54 -27.98
C GLU A 152 -40.98 31.01 -27.81
N PHE A 153 -40.61 30.51 -26.64
CA PHE A 153 -40.62 29.08 -26.32
C PHE A 153 -42.04 28.58 -26.07
N LEU A 154 -42.89 29.37 -25.39
CA LEU A 154 -44.31 29.08 -25.17
C LEU A 154 -45.11 28.96 -26.48
N GLN A 155 -44.78 29.78 -27.49
CA GLN A 155 -45.45 29.77 -28.80
C GLN A 155 -45.14 28.54 -29.67
N LEU A 156 -44.18 27.70 -29.28
CA LEU A 156 -43.87 26.46 -29.99
C LEU A 156 -44.91 25.39 -29.74
N ALA A 157 -45.07 24.45 -30.67
CA ALA A 157 -45.88 23.26 -30.41
C ALA A 157 -45.22 22.40 -29.31
N PRO A 158 -45.98 21.64 -28.50
CA PRO A 158 -45.42 20.78 -27.44
C PRO A 158 -44.31 19.83 -27.93
N LYS A 159 -44.48 19.25 -29.13
CA LYS A 159 -43.45 18.39 -29.76
C LYS A 159 -42.18 19.14 -30.11
N GLU A 160 -42.29 20.40 -30.53
CA GLU A 160 -41.13 21.24 -30.87
C GLU A 160 -40.37 21.67 -29.61
N ARG A 161 -41.08 22.00 -28.51
CA ARG A 161 -40.46 22.25 -27.21
C ARG A 161 -39.72 21.02 -26.70
N GLU A 162 -40.32 19.84 -26.82
CA GLU A 162 -39.70 18.57 -26.44
C GLU A 162 -38.42 18.33 -27.25
N ALA A 163 -38.48 18.52 -28.57
CA ALA A 163 -37.32 18.36 -29.44
C ALA A 163 -36.20 19.37 -29.12
N LEU A 164 -36.53 20.62 -28.82
CA LEU A 164 -35.55 21.63 -28.41
C LEU A 164 -34.96 21.35 -27.03
N LEU A 165 -35.77 20.87 -26.09
CA LEU A 165 -35.30 20.47 -24.77
C LEU A 165 -34.32 19.30 -24.88
N ALA A 166 -34.71 18.23 -25.59
CA ALA A 166 -33.86 17.07 -25.84
C ALA A 166 -32.53 17.46 -26.52
N LYS A 167 -32.60 18.36 -27.52
CA LYS A 167 -31.41 18.91 -28.16
C LYS A 167 -30.56 19.78 -27.21
N SER A 168 -31.16 20.44 -26.23
CA SER A 168 -30.43 21.25 -25.25
C SER A 168 -29.77 20.41 -24.16
N GLU A 169 -30.32 19.25 -23.80
CA GLU A 169 -29.78 18.44 -22.70
C GLU A 169 -28.44 17.78 -23.04
N GLY A 170 -28.14 17.61 -24.33
CA GLY A 170 -26.99 16.86 -24.79
C GLY A 170 -27.05 15.40 -24.34
N THR A 171 -25.94 14.67 -24.47
CA THR A 171 -25.86 13.32 -23.93
C THR A 171 -25.65 13.39 -22.41
N GLN A 172 -26.73 13.31 -21.63
CA GLN A 172 -26.58 13.09 -20.19
C GLN A 172 -25.91 11.75 -19.92
N ARG A 173 -25.19 11.65 -18.79
CA ARG A 173 -24.54 10.41 -18.38
C ARG A 173 -25.60 9.34 -18.14
N SER A 174 -25.80 8.49 -19.14
CA SER A 174 -26.67 7.33 -19.04
C SER A 174 -26.13 6.34 -18.00
N TRP A 175 -27.03 5.56 -17.38
CA TRP A 175 -26.64 4.43 -16.55
C TRP A 175 -25.69 3.47 -17.29
N TYR A 176 -25.87 3.31 -18.60
CA TYR A 176 -24.98 2.55 -19.47
C TYR A 176 -23.54 3.09 -19.47
N GLN A 177 -23.35 4.41 -19.56
CA GLN A 177 -22.01 5.02 -19.48
C GLN A 177 -21.36 4.79 -18.10
N ALA A 178 -22.14 4.86 -17.03
CA ALA A 178 -21.63 4.61 -15.69
C ALA A 178 -21.15 3.16 -15.52
N LEU A 179 -21.89 2.18 -16.03
CA LEU A 179 -21.56 0.76 -15.92
C LEU A 179 -20.36 0.34 -16.77
N ASN A 180 -20.20 0.91 -17.97
CA ASN A 180 -19.10 0.57 -18.88
C ASN A 180 -17.83 1.40 -18.67
N GLY A 181 -17.83 2.32 -17.69
CA GLY A 181 -16.70 3.22 -17.44
C GLY A 181 -16.46 4.24 -18.55
N ASN A 182 -17.49 4.53 -19.36
CA ASN A 182 -17.42 5.55 -20.41
C ASN A 182 -17.45 6.95 -19.80
N PHE A 183 -16.77 7.88 -20.45
CA PHE A 183 -16.81 9.29 -20.06
C PHE A 183 -18.24 9.85 -20.16
N SER A 184 -18.62 10.70 -19.19
CA SER A 184 -19.74 11.61 -19.38
C SER A 184 -19.37 12.65 -20.44
N ALA A 185 -20.36 13.34 -21.03
CA ALA A 185 -20.07 14.35 -22.04
C ALA A 185 -19.15 15.46 -21.53
N GLU A 186 -19.36 15.88 -20.28
CA GLU A 186 -18.55 16.89 -19.60
C GLU A 186 -17.14 16.38 -19.25
N ASP A 187 -17.03 15.18 -18.66
CA ASP A 187 -15.73 14.60 -18.30
C ASP A 187 -14.89 14.30 -19.56
N GLY A 188 -15.54 13.79 -20.60
CA GLY A 188 -14.92 13.52 -21.89
C GLY A 188 -14.42 14.80 -22.54
N TRP A 189 -15.22 15.87 -22.53
CA TRP A 189 -14.77 17.17 -23.05
C TRP A 189 -13.58 17.73 -22.26
N ASN A 190 -13.67 17.71 -20.93
CA ASN A 190 -12.61 18.22 -20.06
C ASN A 190 -11.30 17.44 -20.29
N THR A 191 -11.40 16.12 -20.43
CA THR A 191 -10.27 15.23 -20.74
C THR A 191 -9.70 15.52 -22.13
N TYR A 192 -10.56 15.52 -23.16
CA TYR A 192 -10.17 15.82 -24.55
C TYR A 192 -9.48 17.18 -24.66
N LYS A 193 -10.13 18.23 -24.14
CA LYS A 193 -9.62 19.61 -24.16
C LYS A 193 -8.27 19.72 -23.45
N LYS A 194 -8.18 19.26 -22.21
CA LYS A 194 -6.94 19.33 -21.41
C LYS A 194 -5.79 18.60 -22.12
N CYS A 195 -6.02 17.38 -22.59
CA CYS A 195 -4.99 16.57 -23.23
C CYS A 195 -4.54 17.21 -24.55
N ARG A 196 -5.47 17.57 -25.44
CA ARG A 196 -5.15 18.26 -26.71
C ARG A 196 -4.36 19.55 -26.50
N GLN A 197 -4.82 20.42 -25.61
CA GLN A 197 -4.15 21.70 -25.32
C GLN A 197 -2.77 21.50 -24.72
N SER A 198 -2.61 20.56 -23.78
CA SER A 198 -1.29 20.24 -23.20
C SER A 198 -0.30 19.72 -24.25
N MET A 199 -0.82 19.02 -25.27
CA MET A 199 -0.10 18.51 -26.43
C MET A 199 0.12 19.57 -27.53
N GLY A 200 -0.34 20.81 -27.34
CA GLY A 200 -0.24 21.88 -28.34
C GLY A 200 -1.07 21.64 -29.59
N GLN A 201 -2.08 20.75 -29.52
CA GLN A 201 -2.99 20.48 -30.61
C GLN A 201 -4.19 21.44 -30.56
N GLN A 202 -4.68 21.87 -31.72
CA GLN A 202 -5.90 22.69 -31.81
C GLN A 202 -7.13 21.88 -31.35
N LEU A 203 -8.22 22.51 -30.94
CA LEU A 203 -9.45 21.78 -30.63
C LEU A 203 -10.28 21.64 -31.91
N GLU A 204 -10.63 20.41 -32.30
CA GLU A 204 -11.42 20.15 -33.52
C GLU A 204 -12.92 20.37 -33.30
N TYR A 205 -13.36 20.31 -32.04
CA TYR A 205 -14.75 20.46 -31.63
C TYR A 205 -14.89 21.65 -30.69
N SER A 206 -16.01 22.37 -30.79
CA SER A 206 -16.44 23.24 -29.69
C SER A 206 -16.97 22.38 -28.53
N TYR A 207 -17.16 22.98 -27.36
CA TYR A 207 -17.77 22.27 -26.22
C TYR A 207 -19.14 21.69 -26.61
N TYR A 208 -19.95 22.50 -27.29
CA TYR A 208 -21.27 22.09 -27.74
C TYR A 208 -21.20 20.94 -28.74
N ASP A 209 -20.39 21.04 -29.81
CA ASP A 209 -20.32 19.99 -30.82
C ASP A 209 -19.84 18.67 -30.21
N PHE A 210 -18.89 18.73 -29.27
CA PHE A 210 -18.35 17.56 -28.60
C PHE A 210 -19.39 16.86 -27.73
N THR A 211 -20.16 17.59 -26.90
CA THR A 211 -21.15 16.98 -25.99
C THR A 211 -22.39 16.41 -26.71
N HIS A 212 -22.53 16.69 -28.00
CA HIS A 212 -23.59 16.18 -28.87
C HIS A 212 -23.11 15.07 -29.81
N LEU A 213 -21.86 14.63 -29.70
CA LEU A 213 -21.40 13.43 -30.38
C LEU A 213 -22.09 12.18 -29.79
N GLU A 214 -22.20 11.14 -30.61
CA GLU A 214 -22.52 9.79 -30.14
C GLU A 214 -21.58 9.38 -29.00
N ILE A 215 -22.12 8.73 -27.98
CA ILE A 215 -21.40 8.40 -26.74
C ILE A 215 -20.09 7.66 -27.04
N ASP A 216 -20.12 6.68 -27.94
CA ASP A 216 -18.95 5.89 -28.32
C ASP A 216 -17.89 6.74 -29.02
N LYS A 217 -18.31 7.69 -29.84
CA LYS A 217 -17.39 8.59 -30.56
C LYS A 217 -16.74 9.57 -29.58
N LEU A 218 -17.52 10.14 -28.67
CA LEU A 218 -17.05 11.04 -27.62
C LEU A 218 -16.00 10.36 -26.74
N ASP A 219 -16.33 9.18 -26.21
CA ASP A 219 -15.46 8.39 -25.35
C ASP A 219 -14.17 7.99 -26.08
N SER A 220 -14.28 7.53 -27.33
CA SER A 220 -13.14 7.21 -28.20
C SER A 220 -12.19 8.42 -28.39
N LEU A 221 -12.73 9.61 -28.65
CA LEU A 221 -11.93 10.83 -28.81
C LEU A 221 -11.23 11.24 -27.50
N ALA A 222 -11.94 11.18 -26.37
CA ALA A 222 -11.38 11.50 -25.06
C ALA A 222 -10.24 10.54 -24.68
N ARG A 223 -10.45 9.22 -24.86
CA ARG A 223 -9.42 8.20 -24.62
C ARG A 223 -8.25 8.30 -25.58
N ALA A 224 -8.48 8.59 -26.85
CA ALA A 224 -7.41 8.78 -27.82
C ALA A 224 -6.52 9.97 -27.43
N ALA A 225 -7.12 11.11 -27.07
CA ALA A 225 -6.38 12.29 -26.60
C ALA A 225 -5.60 12.00 -25.30
N GLN A 226 -6.21 11.30 -24.35
CA GLN A 226 -5.56 10.88 -23.11
C GLN A 226 -4.40 9.93 -23.38
N LYS A 227 -4.59 8.90 -24.22
CA LYS A 227 -3.56 7.93 -24.61
C LYS A 227 -2.34 8.64 -25.22
N THR A 228 -2.54 9.55 -26.17
CA THR A 228 -1.44 10.30 -26.78
C THR A 228 -0.70 11.17 -25.76
N HIS A 229 -1.41 11.84 -24.85
CA HIS A 229 -0.81 12.61 -23.77
C HIS A 229 0.04 11.74 -22.84
N ASP A 230 -0.50 10.60 -22.39
CA ASP A 230 0.16 9.71 -21.46
C ASP A 230 1.38 9.02 -22.09
N LEU A 231 1.29 8.64 -23.37
CA LEU A 231 2.42 8.15 -24.15
C LEU A 231 3.53 9.20 -24.24
N TYR A 232 3.20 10.46 -24.57
CA TYR A 232 4.21 11.52 -24.62
C TYR A 232 4.86 11.77 -23.25
N LYS A 233 4.07 11.76 -22.17
CA LYS A 233 4.60 11.92 -20.80
C LYS A 233 5.63 10.83 -20.49
N ARG A 234 5.30 9.56 -20.76
CA ARG A 234 6.21 8.42 -20.59
C ARG A 234 7.45 8.56 -21.45
N TYR A 235 7.27 8.79 -22.75
CA TYR A 235 8.36 9.04 -23.70
C TYR A 235 9.30 10.16 -23.24
N SER A 236 8.76 11.31 -22.83
CA SER A 236 9.54 12.47 -22.39
C SER A 236 10.37 12.17 -21.14
N VAL A 237 9.82 11.42 -20.19
CA VAL A 237 10.55 10.99 -18.98
C VAL A 237 11.69 10.05 -19.36
N SER A 238 11.42 9.05 -20.19
CA SER A 238 12.42 8.06 -20.61
C SER A 238 13.55 8.67 -21.43
N ILE A 239 13.25 9.56 -22.37
CA ILE A 239 14.27 10.27 -23.16
C ILE A 239 15.12 11.20 -22.27
N SER A 240 14.51 11.88 -21.30
CA SER A 240 15.26 12.73 -20.37
C SER A 240 16.16 11.91 -19.43
N ALA A 241 15.75 10.69 -19.06
CA ALA A 241 16.53 9.79 -18.20
C ALA A 241 17.83 9.29 -18.85
N ILE A 242 17.95 9.43 -20.18
CA ILE A 242 19.16 9.09 -20.95
C ILE A 242 19.89 10.35 -21.45
N ASP A 243 19.67 11.49 -20.79
CA ASP A 243 20.29 12.79 -21.08
C ASP A 243 19.99 13.35 -22.48
N LEU A 244 18.91 12.88 -23.12
CA LEU A 244 18.46 13.36 -24.43
C LEU A 244 17.32 14.37 -24.30
N LYS A 245 17.20 15.25 -25.29
CA LYS A 245 16.08 16.19 -25.39
C LYS A 245 14.88 15.52 -26.07
N PRO A 246 13.70 15.42 -25.41
CA PRO A 246 12.49 14.90 -26.05
C PRO A 246 12.12 15.73 -27.29
N ILE A 247 11.63 15.07 -28.33
CA ILE A 247 11.01 15.77 -29.46
C ILE A 247 9.82 16.61 -28.98
N SER A 248 9.48 17.66 -29.73
CA SER A 248 8.35 18.53 -29.37
C SER A 248 7.04 17.75 -29.34
N ARG A 249 6.07 18.20 -28.53
CA ARG A 249 4.73 17.61 -28.48
C ARG A 249 4.06 17.56 -29.85
N ALA A 250 4.20 18.62 -30.64
CA ALA A 250 3.68 18.68 -32.01
C ALA A 250 4.31 17.65 -32.94
N GLU A 251 5.63 17.43 -32.86
CA GLU A 251 6.31 16.38 -33.61
C GLU A 251 5.82 14.98 -33.18
N PHE A 252 5.71 14.72 -31.88
CA PHE A 252 5.20 13.45 -31.38
C PHE A 252 3.76 13.18 -31.84
N CYS A 253 2.90 14.20 -31.82
CA CYS A 253 1.53 14.11 -32.31
C CYS A 253 1.44 13.80 -33.81
N ARG A 254 2.42 14.19 -34.63
CA ARG A 254 2.43 13.88 -36.07
C ARG A 254 2.72 12.41 -36.37
N ARG A 255 3.30 11.67 -35.43
CA ARG A 255 3.70 10.26 -35.60
C ARG A 255 2.65 9.27 -35.08
N ILE A 256 1.40 9.44 -35.49
CA ILE A 256 0.23 8.74 -34.90
C ILE A 256 0.42 7.22 -34.84
N GLU A 257 0.93 6.61 -35.91
CA GLU A 257 1.13 5.16 -36.01
C GLU A 257 2.28 4.65 -35.12
N ASP A 258 3.29 5.49 -34.86
CA ASP A 258 4.52 5.10 -34.18
C ASP A 258 4.56 5.50 -32.70
N GLN A 259 3.61 6.27 -32.17
CA GLN A 259 3.69 6.84 -30.80
C GLN A 259 3.95 5.77 -29.73
N SER A 260 3.26 4.63 -29.84
CA SER A 260 3.41 3.53 -28.88
C SER A 260 4.78 2.86 -29.04
N GLN A 261 5.24 2.63 -30.26
CA GLN A 261 6.55 2.06 -30.55
C GLN A 261 7.69 2.98 -30.09
N LEU A 262 7.62 4.28 -30.38
CA LEU A 262 8.58 5.29 -29.94
C LEU A 262 8.66 5.37 -28.41
N THR A 263 7.51 5.31 -27.73
CA THR A 263 7.46 5.31 -26.26
C THR A 263 8.11 4.05 -25.70
N SER A 264 7.73 2.88 -26.21
CA SER A 264 8.30 1.59 -25.78
C SER A 264 9.81 1.51 -26.04
N GLN A 265 10.29 2.02 -27.17
CA GLN A 265 11.73 2.08 -27.49
C GLN A 265 12.48 3.01 -26.53
N ALA A 266 11.91 4.17 -26.22
CA ALA A 266 12.50 5.10 -25.26
C ALA A 266 12.56 4.49 -23.85
N GLU A 267 11.50 3.82 -23.41
CA GLU A 267 11.44 3.14 -22.11
C GLU A 267 12.43 1.99 -21.99
N ASP A 268 12.47 1.12 -23.00
CA ASP A 268 13.42 0.02 -23.09
C ASP A 268 14.88 0.52 -23.02
N THR A 269 15.14 1.62 -23.73
CA THR A 269 16.43 2.30 -23.74
C THR A 269 16.75 2.88 -22.36
N ALA A 270 15.83 3.62 -21.75
CA ALA A 270 16.01 4.25 -20.43
C ALA A 270 16.26 3.23 -19.32
N ALA A 271 15.64 2.05 -19.40
CA ALA A 271 15.86 0.97 -18.45
C ALA A 271 17.28 0.36 -18.54
N LYS A 272 17.84 0.25 -19.75
CA LYS A 272 19.12 -0.44 -20.01
C LYS A 272 20.33 0.50 -20.04
N TRP A 273 20.16 1.72 -20.52
CA TRP A 273 21.24 2.65 -20.84
C TRP A 273 22.14 3.00 -19.63
N PRO A 274 21.61 3.35 -18.44
CA PRO A 274 22.47 3.74 -17.31
C PRO A 274 23.44 2.63 -16.91
N GLU A 275 22.96 1.39 -16.86
CA GLU A 275 23.76 0.22 -16.50
C GLU A 275 24.71 -0.18 -17.64
N TYR A 276 24.23 -0.19 -18.90
CA TYR A 276 25.09 -0.41 -20.07
C TYR A 276 26.29 0.55 -20.10
N ARG A 277 26.04 1.86 -19.99
CA ARG A 277 27.08 2.90 -19.97
C ARG A 277 28.06 2.70 -18.82
N LYS A 278 27.56 2.43 -17.61
CA LYS A 278 28.40 2.19 -16.42
C LYS A 278 29.30 0.97 -16.64
N ASN A 279 28.73 -0.13 -17.14
CA ASN A 279 29.45 -1.37 -17.39
C ASN A 279 30.52 -1.20 -18.47
N MET A 280 30.17 -0.65 -19.63
CA MET A 280 31.15 -0.45 -20.71
C MET A 280 32.30 0.47 -20.29
N LYS A 281 32.00 1.52 -19.51
CA LYS A 281 33.03 2.41 -18.93
C LYS A 281 33.94 1.67 -17.95
N ARG A 282 33.39 0.81 -17.07
CA ARG A 282 34.17 -0.04 -16.15
C ARG A 282 35.11 -0.96 -16.93
N LEU A 283 34.60 -1.57 -18.00
CA LEU A 283 35.36 -2.51 -18.84
C LEU A 283 36.39 -1.83 -19.76
N GLY A 284 36.40 -0.50 -19.86
CA GLY A 284 37.29 0.23 -20.76
C GLY A 284 36.98 0.00 -22.25
N ILE A 285 35.77 -0.45 -22.58
CA ILE A 285 35.36 -0.73 -23.96
C ILE A 285 34.64 0.50 -24.54
N PRO A 286 34.91 0.90 -25.79
CA PRO A 286 34.09 1.89 -26.50
C PRO A 286 32.61 1.50 -26.47
N TYR A 287 31.74 2.46 -26.23
CA TYR A 287 30.29 2.23 -26.16
C TYR A 287 29.54 3.26 -27.00
N HIS A 288 28.35 2.87 -27.46
CA HIS A 288 27.44 3.76 -28.15
C HIS A 288 27.11 4.98 -27.29
N SER A 289 26.96 6.16 -27.89
CA SER A 289 26.27 7.28 -27.26
C SER A 289 24.80 6.94 -26.94
N SER A 290 24.14 7.76 -26.12
CA SER A 290 22.71 7.62 -25.80
C SER A 290 21.84 7.59 -27.04
N GLU A 291 22.17 8.44 -28.03
CA GLU A 291 21.51 8.57 -29.31
C GLU A 291 21.71 7.32 -30.17
N GLU A 292 22.95 6.86 -30.31
CA GLU A 292 23.27 5.63 -31.05
C GLU A 292 22.59 4.42 -30.42
N PHE A 293 22.61 4.30 -29.09
CA PHE A 293 21.98 3.19 -28.38
C PHE A 293 20.45 3.21 -28.50
N LEU A 294 19.82 4.39 -28.45
CA LEU A 294 18.39 4.55 -28.72
C LEU A 294 18.03 4.15 -30.17
N SER A 295 18.92 4.39 -31.14
CA SER A 295 18.69 4.08 -32.56
C SER A 295 18.79 2.59 -32.90
N LEU A 296 19.34 1.77 -32.01
CA LEU A 296 19.44 0.31 -32.19
C LEU A 296 18.05 -0.35 -32.22
N SER A 297 17.96 -1.54 -32.82
CA SER A 297 16.77 -2.39 -32.64
C SER A 297 16.66 -2.87 -31.19
N SER A 298 15.48 -3.32 -30.78
CA SER A 298 15.26 -3.88 -29.43
C SER A 298 16.21 -5.06 -29.15
N GLU A 299 16.39 -5.93 -30.13
CA GLU A 299 17.27 -7.10 -30.07
C GLU A 299 18.74 -6.68 -29.98
N ALA A 300 19.15 -5.66 -30.75
CA ALA A 300 20.51 -5.13 -30.71
C ALA A 300 20.82 -4.44 -29.37
N ARG A 301 19.88 -3.68 -28.80
CA ARG A 301 20.02 -3.11 -27.44
C ARG A 301 20.14 -4.21 -26.39
N ALA A 302 19.27 -5.22 -26.44
CA ALA A 302 19.31 -6.35 -25.52
C ALA A 302 20.65 -7.09 -25.60
N LYS A 303 21.13 -7.38 -26.81
CA LYS A 303 22.43 -8.02 -27.02
C LYS A 303 23.59 -7.20 -26.45
N ASN A 304 23.64 -5.89 -26.72
CA ASN A 304 24.67 -5.01 -26.20
C ASN A 304 24.61 -4.88 -24.66
N TYR A 305 23.39 -4.82 -24.12
CA TYR A 305 23.17 -4.78 -22.68
C TYR A 305 23.68 -6.05 -21.99
N GLU A 306 23.33 -7.24 -22.49
CA GLU A 306 23.82 -8.51 -21.95
C GLU A 306 25.34 -8.64 -22.06
N LEU A 307 25.95 -8.23 -23.18
CA LEU A 307 27.41 -8.20 -23.33
C LEU A 307 28.10 -7.30 -22.30
N SER A 308 27.46 -6.20 -21.88
CA SER A 308 28.01 -5.29 -20.88
C SER A 308 27.96 -5.86 -19.47
N ARG A 309 26.92 -6.62 -19.14
CA ARG A 309 26.71 -7.21 -17.81
C ARG A 309 27.44 -8.55 -17.65
N GLY A 310 27.75 -9.21 -18.76
CA GLY A 310 28.24 -10.58 -18.78
C GLY A 310 27.12 -11.58 -18.49
N SER A 311 27.48 -12.84 -18.28
CA SER A 311 26.50 -13.86 -17.93
C SER A 311 25.84 -13.58 -16.58
N SER A 312 24.52 -13.34 -16.59
CA SER A 312 23.71 -13.31 -15.37
C SER A 312 23.51 -14.73 -14.85
N ARG A 313 23.63 -14.95 -13.54
CA ARG A 313 23.28 -16.25 -12.94
C ARG A 313 21.80 -16.52 -13.15
N SER A 314 21.47 -17.70 -13.67
CA SER A 314 20.11 -18.23 -13.57
C SER A 314 19.82 -18.65 -12.12
N ALA A 315 18.53 -18.80 -11.78
CA ALA A 315 18.14 -19.30 -10.46
C ALA A 315 18.77 -20.67 -10.14
N THR A 316 18.85 -21.56 -11.12
CA THR A 316 19.52 -22.87 -10.97
C THR A 316 21.01 -22.71 -10.68
N GLN A 317 21.70 -21.79 -11.36
CA GLN A 317 23.13 -21.56 -11.14
C GLN A 317 23.40 -20.97 -9.77
N PHE A 318 22.51 -20.09 -9.28
CA PHE A 318 22.55 -19.61 -7.91
C PHE A 318 22.40 -20.76 -6.90
N MET A 319 21.43 -21.66 -7.10
CA MET A 319 21.22 -22.83 -6.25
C MET A 319 22.40 -23.82 -6.26
N LEU A 320 23.09 -23.95 -7.39
CA LEU A 320 24.33 -24.73 -7.51
C LEU A 320 25.56 -24.00 -6.95
N GLY A 321 25.40 -22.78 -6.43
CA GLY A 321 26.46 -22.01 -5.79
C GLY A 321 27.49 -21.42 -6.77
N TYR A 322 27.16 -21.33 -8.07
CA TYR A 322 28.07 -20.76 -9.07
C TYR A 322 28.31 -19.27 -8.83
N TYR A 323 29.51 -18.79 -9.13
CA TYR A 323 29.82 -17.36 -9.16
C TYR A 323 29.08 -16.63 -10.28
N SER A 324 28.91 -15.31 -10.12
CA SER A 324 28.32 -14.39 -11.11
C SER A 324 29.50 -13.85 -11.88
N SER A 325 29.20 -13.22 -13.01
CA SER A 325 30.23 -12.48 -13.72
C SER A 325 31.02 -11.52 -12.82
N GLU A 326 30.33 -10.75 -11.97
CA GLU A 326 30.95 -9.80 -11.03
C GLU A 326 31.69 -10.51 -9.87
N ASP A 327 31.03 -11.35 -9.08
CA ASP A 327 31.65 -12.03 -7.93
C ASP A 327 32.80 -12.94 -8.36
N GLY A 328 32.66 -13.58 -9.52
CA GLY A 328 33.68 -14.46 -10.08
C GLY A 328 34.89 -13.66 -10.52
N TRP A 329 34.69 -12.48 -11.13
CA TRP A 329 35.80 -11.59 -11.50
C TRP A 329 36.52 -11.05 -10.26
N ASP A 330 35.80 -10.57 -9.25
CA ASP A 330 36.39 -10.09 -8.00
C ASP A 330 37.18 -11.19 -7.30
N THR A 331 36.60 -12.40 -7.20
CA THR A 331 37.28 -13.57 -6.63
C THR A 331 38.55 -13.91 -7.42
N TYR A 332 38.45 -13.98 -8.75
CA TYR A 332 39.56 -14.30 -9.64
C TYR A 332 40.70 -13.27 -9.51
N GLN A 333 40.39 -11.98 -9.64
CA GLN A 333 41.36 -10.90 -9.57
C GLN A 333 42.03 -10.82 -8.20
N LYS A 334 41.25 -10.92 -7.11
CA LYS A 334 41.75 -10.87 -5.74
C LYS A 334 42.71 -12.03 -5.46
N SER A 335 42.33 -13.24 -5.86
CA SER A 335 43.14 -14.45 -5.65
C SER A 335 44.47 -14.39 -6.41
N LEU A 336 44.45 -13.93 -7.67
CA LEU A 336 45.70 -13.77 -8.43
C LEU A 336 46.58 -12.65 -7.86
N LYS A 337 45.98 -11.53 -7.43
CA LYS A 337 46.72 -10.40 -6.85
C LYS A 337 47.38 -10.76 -5.52
N SER A 338 46.72 -11.51 -4.64
CA SER A 338 47.31 -11.94 -3.35
C SER A 338 48.48 -12.90 -3.54
N MET A 339 48.44 -13.70 -4.61
CA MET A 339 49.53 -14.55 -5.06
C MET A 339 50.61 -13.82 -5.88
N ASN A 340 50.46 -12.51 -6.11
CA ASN A 340 51.33 -11.70 -6.97
C ASN A 340 51.47 -12.26 -8.41
N LEU A 341 50.37 -12.77 -8.96
CA LEU A 341 50.28 -13.27 -10.33
C LEU A 341 49.64 -12.23 -11.26
N PRO A 342 50.08 -12.14 -12.53
CA PRO A 342 49.41 -11.31 -13.52
C PRO A 342 48.03 -11.88 -13.87
N LEU A 343 47.08 -11.02 -14.22
CA LEU A 343 45.78 -11.43 -14.73
C LEU A 343 45.94 -11.98 -16.15
N GLU A 344 45.41 -13.18 -16.40
CA GLU A 344 45.45 -13.82 -17.73
C GLU A 344 44.37 -13.27 -18.66
N TYR A 345 43.25 -12.83 -18.09
CA TYR A 345 42.09 -12.30 -18.80
C TYR A 345 41.80 -10.88 -18.34
N SER A 346 41.37 -10.02 -19.26
CA SER A 346 40.70 -8.78 -18.90
C SER A 346 39.33 -9.06 -18.30
N GLU A 347 38.78 -8.08 -17.58
CA GLU A 347 37.43 -8.18 -17.00
C GLU A 347 36.39 -8.46 -18.08
N SER A 348 36.52 -7.81 -19.25
CA SER A 348 35.62 -7.98 -20.40
C SER A 348 35.61 -9.41 -20.93
N GLU A 349 36.79 -10.00 -21.12
CA GLU A 349 36.91 -11.39 -21.59
C GLU A 349 36.33 -12.35 -20.56
N PHE A 350 36.62 -12.11 -19.28
CA PHE A 350 36.21 -12.97 -18.18
C PHE A 350 34.69 -13.03 -18.01
N ILE A 351 34.01 -11.88 -17.92
CA ILE A 351 32.56 -11.83 -17.68
C ILE A 351 31.73 -12.39 -18.85
N ASN A 352 32.33 -12.46 -20.05
CA ASN A 352 31.70 -12.99 -21.25
C ASN A 352 31.97 -14.49 -21.47
N PHE A 353 32.73 -15.14 -20.58
CA PHE A 353 32.75 -16.61 -20.57
C PHE A 353 31.38 -17.18 -20.18
N GLY A 354 31.08 -18.38 -20.68
CA GLY A 354 29.96 -19.15 -20.17
C GLY A 354 30.13 -19.39 -18.66
N ILE A 355 29.04 -19.31 -17.90
CA ILE A 355 29.04 -19.34 -16.43
C ILE A 355 29.87 -20.49 -15.83
N ILE A 356 29.88 -21.66 -16.47
CA ILE A 356 30.62 -22.84 -16.00
C ILE A 356 32.11 -22.58 -16.07
N LYS A 357 32.60 -22.04 -17.19
CA LYS A 357 34.02 -21.72 -17.37
C LYS A 357 34.45 -20.61 -16.42
N LEU A 358 33.60 -19.59 -16.25
CA LEU A 358 33.85 -18.49 -15.33
C LEU A 358 33.98 -18.98 -13.88
N ASP A 359 33.01 -19.78 -13.41
CA ASP A 359 33.02 -20.38 -12.08
C ASP A 359 34.25 -21.27 -11.86
N GLN A 360 34.62 -22.09 -12.85
CA GLN A 360 35.83 -22.90 -12.81
C GLN A 360 37.09 -22.06 -12.65
N LEU A 361 37.25 -20.96 -13.39
CA LEU A 361 38.41 -20.07 -13.28
C LEU A 361 38.46 -19.38 -11.90
N ALA A 362 37.32 -18.89 -11.40
CA ALA A 362 37.24 -18.24 -10.10
C ALA A 362 37.54 -19.21 -8.94
N ARG A 363 36.99 -20.43 -8.96
CA ARG A 363 37.28 -21.47 -7.95
C ARG A 363 38.72 -21.92 -8.02
N HIS A 364 39.24 -22.18 -9.23
CA HIS A 364 40.63 -22.59 -9.41
C HIS A 364 41.59 -21.56 -8.83
N ALA A 365 41.39 -20.27 -9.14
CA ALA A 365 42.22 -19.19 -8.60
C ALA A 365 42.14 -19.13 -7.06
N LYS A 366 40.94 -19.23 -6.48
CA LYS A 366 40.72 -19.19 -5.03
C LYS A 366 41.31 -20.40 -4.29
N GLU A 367 41.14 -21.60 -4.86
CA GLU A 367 41.72 -22.82 -4.29
C GLU A 367 43.25 -22.80 -4.36
N CYS A 368 43.82 -22.27 -5.45
CA CYS A 368 45.26 -22.02 -5.56
C CYS A 368 45.74 -21.01 -4.51
N GLU A 369 45.04 -19.89 -4.33
CA GLU A 369 45.37 -18.89 -3.29
C GLU A 369 45.40 -19.54 -1.91
N GLN A 370 44.33 -20.25 -1.53
CA GLN A 370 44.24 -20.90 -0.23
C GLN A 370 45.39 -21.88 -0.03
N LEU A 371 45.61 -22.78 -1.00
CA LEU A 371 46.64 -23.80 -0.89
C LEU A 371 48.05 -23.19 -0.89
N TYR A 372 48.28 -22.10 -1.63
CA TYR A 372 49.55 -21.35 -1.60
C TYR A 372 49.81 -20.73 -0.22
N LEU A 373 48.79 -20.11 0.38
CA LEU A 373 48.90 -19.55 1.73
C LEU A 373 49.16 -20.65 2.78
N GLU A 374 48.50 -21.80 2.66
CA GLU A 374 48.76 -22.99 3.49
C GLU A 374 50.23 -23.44 3.34
N PHE A 375 50.77 -23.51 2.13
CA PHE A 375 52.18 -23.84 1.90
C PHE A 375 53.15 -22.81 2.49
N LEU A 376 52.85 -21.52 2.36
CA LEU A 376 53.67 -20.45 2.94
C LEU A 376 53.69 -20.52 4.47
N GLU A 377 52.53 -20.75 5.08
CA GLU A 377 52.41 -20.93 6.52
C GLU A 377 53.17 -22.17 6.96
N LEU A 378 52.93 -23.33 6.35
CA LEU A 378 53.64 -24.57 6.62
C LEU A 378 55.17 -24.40 6.53
N SER A 379 55.65 -23.72 5.50
CA SER A 379 57.09 -23.44 5.30
C SER A 379 57.65 -22.52 6.39
N LYS A 380 56.89 -21.50 6.78
CA LYS A 380 57.25 -20.58 7.88
C LYS A 380 57.28 -21.30 9.23
N LEU A 381 56.24 -22.09 9.56
CA LEU A 381 56.15 -22.87 10.79
C LEU A 381 57.31 -23.86 10.87
N ALA A 382 57.57 -24.58 9.77
CA ALA A 382 58.64 -25.53 9.71
C ALA A 382 60.02 -24.86 9.70
N GLY A 383 60.18 -23.60 9.26
CA GLY A 383 61.49 -23.00 9.01
C GLY A 383 62.17 -23.63 7.79
N LYS A 384 61.43 -23.85 6.71
CA LYS A 384 61.92 -24.33 5.40
C LYS A 384 61.60 -23.29 4.30
N PRO A 385 62.33 -23.32 3.17
CA PRO A 385 61.92 -22.55 1.99
C PRO A 385 60.56 -23.02 1.46
N SER A 386 59.85 -22.13 0.76
CA SER A 386 58.55 -22.44 0.14
C SER A 386 58.66 -23.64 -0.82
N ILE A 387 57.68 -24.53 -0.74
CA ILE A 387 57.66 -25.81 -1.48
C ILE A 387 57.28 -25.59 -2.95
N CYS A 388 56.49 -24.56 -3.22
CA CYS A 388 56.02 -24.22 -4.55
C CYS A 388 56.08 -22.71 -4.78
N SER A 389 56.18 -22.32 -6.05
CA SER A 389 55.87 -20.96 -6.48
C SER A 389 54.38 -20.85 -6.75
N ALA A 390 53.81 -19.66 -6.54
CA ALA A 390 52.41 -19.40 -6.86
C ALA A 390 52.10 -19.68 -8.35
N SER A 391 53.07 -19.42 -9.24
CA SER A 391 52.89 -19.66 -10.69
C SER A 391 52.80 -21.14 -11.01
N ASP A 392 53.59 -22.00 -10.37
CA ASP A 392 53.57 -23.44 -10.64
C ASP A 392 52.27 -24.07 -10.12
N LEU A 393 51.80 -23.59 -8.97
CA LEU A 393 50.54 -24.02 -8.39
C LEU A 393 49.36 -23.64 -9.29
N TYR A 394 49.28 -22.37 -9.71
CA TYR A 394 48.17 -21.87 -10.55
C TYR A 394 48.14 -22.51 -11.94
N LYS A 395 49.30 -22.80 -12.55
CA LYS A 395 49.38 -23.49 -13.85
C LYS A 395 49.05 -24.98 -13.76
N SER A 396 49.02 -25.56 -12.57
CA SER A 396 48.69 -26.97 -12.39
C SER A 396 47.20 -27.22 -12.62
N LYS A 397 46.89 -28.24 -13.42
CA LYS A 397 45.51 -28.73 -13.57
C LYS A 397 45.09 -29.68 -12.44
N GLU A 398 46.04 -30.16 -11.66
CA GLU A 398 45.83 -31.21 -10.65
C GLU A 398 46.06 -30.66 -9.23
N LEU A 399 45.12 -29.86 -8.72
CA LEU A 399 45.21 -29.33 -7.35
C LEU A 399 45.20 -30.44 -6.29
N THR A 400 44.56 -31.58 -6.57
CA THR A 400 44.57 -32.76 -5.69
C THR A 400 46.00 -33.26 -5.43
N LYS A 401 46.86 -33.27 -6.45
CA LYS A 401 48.26 -33.67 -6.30
C LYS A 401 49.03 -32.71 -5.39
N TRP A 402 48.76 -31.41 -5.50
CA TRP A 402 49.36 -30.42 -4.61
C TRP A 402 48.85 -30.52 -3.17
N ARG A 403 47.58 -30.86 -2.96
CA ARG A 403 47.07 -31.16 -1.61
C ARG A 403 47.73 -32.39 -1.00
N GLN A 404 47.94 -33.46 -1.78
CA GLN A 404 48.69 -34.64 -1.32
C GLN A 404 50.14 -34.29 -0.97
N GLU A 405 50.79 -33.44 -1.78
CA GLU A 405 52.14 -32.96 -1.47
C GLU A 405 52.15 -32.09 -0.20
N TYR A 406 51.14 -31.24 0.01
CA TYR A 406 50.97 -30.47 1.25
C TYR A 406 50.85 -31.40 2.46
N GLU A 407 49.96 -32.39 2.43
CA GLU A 407 49.77 -33.36 3.53
C GLU A 407 51.05 -34.15 3.82
N LYS A 408 51.72 -34.62 2.77
CA LYS A 408 53.01 -35.30 2.90
C LYS A 408 54.03 -34.41 3.58
N LYS A 409 54.17 -33.14 3.16
CA LYS A 409 55.12 -32.20 3.75
C LYS A 409 54.75 -31.79 5.16
N HIS A 410 53.47 -31.64 5.45
CA HIS A 410 52.96 -31.41 6.79
C HIS A 410 53.37 -32.55 7.73
N ASN A 411 53.24 -33.80 7.29
CA ASN A 411 53.67 -34.98 8.05
C ASN A 411 55.20 -35.07 8.17
N ASP A 412 55.93 -34.88 7.07
CA ASP A 412 57.39 -34.88 7.04
C ASP A 412 57.97 -33.81 7.99
N TRP A 413 57.26 -32.67 8.16
CA TRP A 413 57.70 -31.53 8.96
C TRP A 413 57.01 -31.44 10.32
N ALA A 414 56.18 -32.40 10.70
CA ALA A 414 55.37 -32.36 11.92
C ALA A 414 56.21 -32.06 13.18
N ILE A 415 57.38 -32.69 13.30
CA ILE A 415 58.28 -32.49 14.44
C ILE A 415 58.88 -31.07 14.45
N ARG A 416 59.23 -30.50 13.27
CA ARG A 416 59.71 -29.11 13.17
C ARG A 416 58.60 -28.11 13.52
N ILE A 417 57.39 -28.36 13.04
CA ILE A 417 56.20 -27.54 13.32
C ILE A 417 55.93 -27.53 14.83
N LEU A 418 55.90 -28.70 15.47
CA LEU A 418 55.71 -28.84 16.92
C LEU A 418 56.76 -28.05 17.70
N TYR A 419 58.04 -28.19 17.34
CA TYR A 419 59.12 -27.46 17.99
C TYR A 419 58.99 -25.93 17.84
N SER A 420 58.76 -25.45 16.62
CA SER A 420 58.58 -24.02 16.32
C SER A 420 57.38 -23.39 17.01
N ASP A 421 56.25 -24.10 17.02
CA ASP A 421 55.05 -23.65 17.70
C ASP A 421 55.27 -23.57 19.22
N SER A 422 55.90 -24.59 19.80
CA SER A 422 56.25 -24.63 21.22
C SER A 422 57.16 -23.47 21.63
N CYS A 423 58.20 -23.17 20.83
CA CYS A 423 59.05 -22.00 21.06
C CYS A 423 58.24 -20.69 21.03
N ARG A 424 57.34 -20.53 20.05
CA ARG A 424 56.51 -19.32 19.93
C ARG A 424 55.51 -19.15 21.08
N ARG A 425 54.90 -20.23 21.57
CA ARG A 425 53.99 -20.20 22.73
C ARG A 425 54.67 -19.67 24.00
N VAL A 426 55.98 -19.90 24.14
CA VAL A 426 56.78 -19.34 25.23
C VAL A 426 57.47 -18.01 24.89
N GLY A 427 57.18 -17.43 23.72
CA GLY A 427 57.74 -16.13 23.29
C GLY A 427 59.20 -16.19 22.84
N THR A 428 59.69 -17.37 22.43
CA THR A 428 61.05 -17.57 21.91
C THR A 428 61.04 -17.93 20.42
N ASN A 429 62.16 -17.68 19.74
CA ASN A 429 62.35 -18.13 18.36
C ASN A 429 63.04 -19.50 18.36
N PRO A 430 62.64 -20.44 17.49
CA PRO A 430 63.30 -21.74 17.38
C PRO A 430 64.76 -21.59 16.91
N ASN A 431 65.69 -22.29 17.57
CA ASN A 431 67.09 -22.36 17.14
C ASN A 431 67.26 -23.47 16.10
N TRP A 432 66.94 -23.16 14.84
CA TRP A 432 66.99 -24.15 13.76
C TRP A 432 68.38 -24.76 13.55
N ALA A 433 69.45 -23.99 13.73
CA ALA A 433 70.82 -24.51 13.58
C ALA A 433 71.13 -25.62 14.59
N GLU A 434 70.75 -25.43 15.85
CA GLU A 434 70.92 -26.45 16.88
C GLU A 434 69.97 -27.64 16.68
N PHE A 435 68.72 -27.36 16.33
CA PHE A 435 67.72 -28.40 16.09
C PHE A 435 68.12 -29.32 14.93
N GLU A 436 68.67 -28.77 13.84
CA GLU A 436 69.09 -29.54 12.65
C GLU A 436 70.38 -30.35 12.84
N LEU A 437 71.22 -30.01 13.83
CA LEU A 437 72.41 -30.80 14.16
C LEU A 437 72.08 -32.11 14.90
N ARG A 438 70.87 -32.23 15.45
CA ARG A 438 70.39 -33.41 16.18
C ARG A 438 69.97 -34.52 15.23
N LYS A 439 70.13 -35.78 15.65
CA LYS A 439 69.59 -36.95 14.94
C LYS A 439 68.06 -36.97 15.01
N SER A 440 67.40 -37.76 14.15
CA SER A 440 65.93 -37.83 14.08
C SER A 440 65.27 -38.10 15.44
N ASP A 441 65.77 -39.06 16.22
CA ASP A 441 65.19 -39.40 17.53
C ASP A 441 65.40 -38.25 18.54
N GLU A 442 66.57 -37.60 18.51
CA GLU A 442 66.89 -36.43 19.35
C GLU A 442 66.06 -35.20 18.97
N GLN A 443 65.67 -35.05 17.71
CA GLN A 443 64.77 -34.00 17.23
C GLN A 443 63.34 -34.20 17.76
N ILE A 444 62.86 -35.46 17.78
CA ILE A 444 61.56 -35.80 18.37
C ILE A 444 61.57 -35.48 19.87
N GLU A 445 62.60 -35.92 20.59
CA GLU A 445 62.74 -35.63 22.02
C GLU A 445 62.80 -34.12 22.28
N ALA A 446 63.56 -33.36 21.49
CA ALA A 446 63.64 -31.90 21.63
C ALA A 446 62.29 -31.21 21.37
N ALA A 447 61.52 -31.66 20.38
CA ALA A 447 60.19 -31.12 20.08
C ALA A 447 59.18 -31.43 21.19
N VAL A 448 59.15 -32.67 21.69
CA VAL A 448 58.26 -33.10 22.78
C VAL A 448 58.61 -32.38 24.09
N LEU A 449 59.91 -32.19 24.36
CA LEU A 449 60.38 -31.42 25.50
C LEU A 449 59.92 -29.95 25.43
N ALA A 450 60.11 -29.31 24.26
CA ALA A 450 59.67 -27.94 24.05
C ALA A 450 58.14 -27.80 24.22
N ASP A 451 57.37 -28.75 23.70
CA ASP A 451 55.90 -28.78 23.82
C ASP A 451 55.44 -28.93 25.27
N SER A 452 56.08 -29.81 26.04
CA SER A 452 55.79 -29.95 27.47
C SER A 452 56.10 -28.67 28.24
N ILE A 453 57.19 -27.97 27.92
CA ILE A 453 57.54 -26.69 28.55
C ILE A 453 56.50 -25.61 28.18
N ALA A 454 56.12 -25.54 26.90
CA ALA A 454 55.14 -24.58 26.41
C ALA A 454 53.78 -24.76 27.07
N SER A 455 53.28 -26.00 27.13
CA SER A 455 52.00 -26.33 27.75
C SER A 455 51.98 -25.99 29.24
N ASN A 456 53.03 -26.35 29.99
CA ASN A 456 53.16 -25.97 31.39
C ASN A 456 53.17 -24.44 31.58
N PHE A 457 53.82 -23.69 30.67
CA PHE A 457 53.92 -22.24 30.77
C PHE A 457 52.60 -21.53 30.46
N GLU A 458 51.83 -22.01 29.48
CA GLU A 458 50.49 -21.48 29.19
C GLU A 458 49.54 -21.69 30.37
N GLU A 459 49.53 -22.89 30.95
CA GLU A 459 48.74 -23.20 32.13
C GLU A 459 49.15 -22.33 33.33
N TYR A 460 50.47 -22.22 33.58
CA TYR A 460 51.01 -21.32 34.59
C TYR A 460 50.56 -19.86 34.38
N LYS A 461 50.61 -19.36 33.14
CA LYS A 461 50.21 -17.99 32.79
C LYS A 461 48.72 -17.75 33.03
N ASP A 462 47.88 -18.70 32.66
CA ASP A 462 46.42 -18.60 32.84
C ASP A 462 46.03 -18.68 34.32
N LEU A 463 46.69 -19.54 35.11
CA LEU A 463 46.51 -19.62 36.56
C LEU A 463 46.97 -18.32 37.24
N CYS A 464 48.15 -17.80 36.91
CA CYS A 464 48.61 -16.51 37.42
C CYS A 464 47.62 -15.39 37.11
N LYS A 465 47.13 -15.29 35.87
CA LYS A 465 46.13 -14.29 35.48
C LYS A 465 44.84 -14.42 36.29
N THR A 466 44.38 -15.65 36.51
CA THR A 466 43.14 -15.92 37.27
C THR A 466 43.28 -15.56 38.76
N LEU A 467 44.47 -15.79 39.32
CA LEU A 467 44.81 -15.50 40.72
C LEU A 467 45.22 -14.04 40.96
N GLY A 468 45.53 -13.28 39.90
CA GLY A 468 46.05 -11.91 39.99
C GLY A 468 47.57 -11.83 40.23
N HIS A 469 48.29 -12.94 40.00
CA HIS A 469 49.75 -12.99 40.13
C HIS A 469 50.44 -12.49 38.85
N PRO A 470 51.63 -11.85 38.95
CA PRO A 470 52.44 -11.53 37.78
C PRO A 470 53.05 -12.80 37.16
N THR A 471 53.07 -12.90 35.83
CA THR A 471 53.70 -14.02 35.12
C THR A 471 55.24 -13.89 35.16
N ASN A 472 55.93 -14.85 35.78
CA ASN A 472 57.40 -14.88 35.84
C ASN A 472 58.00 -15.73 34.72
N THR A 473 58.71 -15.11 33.77
CA THR A 473 59.37 -15.81 32.65
C THR A 473 60.52 -16.72 33.07
N ALA A 474 61.09 -16.55 34.27
CA ALA A 474 62.08 -17.47 34.82
C ALA A 474 61.53 -18.89 35.07
N PHE A 475 60.20 -19.06 35.02
CA PHE A 475 59.54 -20.37 34.98
C PHE A 475 60.09 -21.27 33.86
N LEU A 476 60.40 -20.69 32.70
CA LEU A 476 60.90 -21.43 31.52
C LEU A 476 62.27 -22.07 31.75
N ASN A 477 63.06 -21.57 32.69
CA ASN A 477 64.39 -22.09 33.00
C ASN A 477 64.38 -23.23 34.03
N GLN A 478 63.19 -23.65 34.50
CA GLN A 478 63.05 -24.72 35.49
C GLN A 478 62.94 -26.08 34.83
N SER A 479 63.28 -27.14 35.57
CA SER A 479 62.99 -28.51 35.12
C SER A 479 61.49 -28.71 34.92
N ILE A 480 61.08 -29.58 33.99
CA ILE A 480 59.66 -29.91 33.76
C ILE A 480 58.96 -30.28 35.07
N GLU A 481 59.62 -31.07 35.92
CA GLU A 481 59.06 -31.48 37.21
C GLU A 481 58.81 -30.28 38.13
N SER A 482 59.76 -29.34 38.20
CA SER A 482 59.58 -28.09 38.96
C SER A 482 58.49 -27.19 38.36
N GLN A 483 58.33 -27.18 37.04
CA GLN A 483 57.27 -26.44 36.36
C GLN A 483 55.89 -27.01 36.72
N ARG A 484 55.72 -28.33 36.61
CA ARG A 484 54.48 -29.04 36.97
C ARG A 484 54.11 -28.86 38.43
N GLN A 485 55.09 -28.95 39.34
CA GLN A 485 54.86 -28.70 40.76
C GLN A 485 54.37 -27.28 41.02
N LYS A 486 54.92 -26.27 40.34
CA LYS A 486 54.44 -24.90 40.45
C LYS A 486 53.03 -24.70 39.91
N VAL A 487 52.70 -25.33 38.78
CA VAL A 487 51.33 -25.34 38.24
C VAL A 487 50.37 -25.93 39.28
N ALA A 488 50.67 -27.12 39.82
CA ALA A 488 49.84 -27.80 40.81
C ALA A 488 49.61 -26.96 42.09
N ILE A 489 50.63 -26.21 42.55
CA ILE A 489 50.50 -25.29 43.68
C ILE A 489 49.50 -24.17 43.38
N LEU A 490 49.56 -23.57 42.19
CA LEU A 490 48.63 -22.52 41.78
C LEU A 490 47.21 -23.05 41.58
N GLU A 491 47.06 -24.27 41.08
CA GLU A 491 45.75 -24.93 40.98
C GLU A 491 45.12 -25.14 42.36
N ASP A 492 45.88 -25.62 43.35
CA ASP A 492 45.40 -25.74 44.72
C ASP A 492 45.03 -24.38 45.30
N GLU A 493 45.86 -23.34 45.10
CA GLU A 493 45.55 -21.98 45.52
C GLU A 493 44.22 -21.49 44.93
N LEU A 494 44.01 -21.68 43.63
CA LEU A 494 42.78 -21.30 42.93
C LEU A 494 41.58 -22.08 43.48
N TRP A 495 41.75 -23.36 43.78
CA TRP A 495 40.73 -24.18 44.40
C TRP A 495 40.36 -23.67 45.80
N GLN A 496 41.33 -23.30 46.64
CA GLN A 496 41.09 -22.71 47.96
C GLN A 496 40.36 -21.36 47.84
N GLN A 497 40.75 -20.48 46.91
CA GLN A 497 40.07 -19.21 46.67
C GLN A 497 38.60 -19.41 46.25
N ARG A 498 38.34 -20.38 45.35
CA ARG A 498 36.96 -20.74 44.94
C ARG A 498 36.14 -21.25 46.13
N LYS A 499 36.72 -22.13 46.95
CA LYS A 499 36.07 -22.64 48.17
C LYS A 499 35.72 -21.54 49.16
N GLN A 500 36.61 -20.55 49.33
CA GLN A 500 36.36 -19.40 50.19
C GLN A 500 35.26 -18.50 49.62
N LYS A 501 35.28 -18.21 48.30
CA LYS A 501 34.21 -17.45 47.62
C LYS A 501 32.85 -18.14 47.72
N ILE A 502 32.79 -19.48 47.64
CA ILE A 502 31.53 -20.22 47.83
C ILE A 502 31.02 -20.07 49.27
N LYS A 503 31.90 -20.15 50.28
CA LYS A 503 31.51 -19.90 51.68
C LYS A 503 30.98 -18.47 51.88
N THR A 504 31.70 -17.46 51.39
CA THR A 504 31.28 -16.05 51.50
C THR A 504 30.01 -15.77 50.69
N GLY A 505 29.88 -16.36 49.50
CA GLY A 505 28.70 -16.26 48.66
C GLY A 505 27.46 -16.90 49.30
N ALA A 506 27.61 -18.07 49.92
CA ALA A 506 26.55 -18.71 50.69
C ALA A 506 26.10 -17.82 51.88
N THR A 507 27.03 -17.14 52.56
CA THR A 507 26.71 -16.17 53.61
C THR A 507 25.97 -14.94 53.06
N ILE A 508 26.39 -14.39 51.92
CA ILE A 508 25.72 -13.24 51.28
C ILE A 508 24.32 -13.61 50.81
N VAL A 509 24.14 -14.79 50.21
CA VAL A 509 22.82 -15.28 49.79
C VAL A 509 21.90 -15.49 50.99
N ALA A 510 22.40 -15.99 52.13
CA ALA A 510 21.64 -16.09 53.36
C ALA A 510 21.20 -14.72 53.91
N VAL A 511 22.08 -13.71 53.85
CA VAL A 511 21.77 -12.32 54.26
C VAL A 511 20.73 -11.68 53.32
N ILE A 512 20.87 -11.86 52.01
CA ILE A 512 19.90 -11.34 51.02
C ILE A 512 18.55 -12.06 51.16
N ALA A 513 18.54 -13.38 51.37
CA ALA A 513 17.31 -14.12 51.61
C ALA A 513 16.59 -13.63 52.87
N ALA A 514 17.33 -13.38 53.96
CA ALA A 514 16.77 -12.78 55.18
C ALA A 514 16.22 -11.37 54.93
N ALA A 515 16.90 -10.54 54.14
CA ALA A 515 16.44 -9.20 53.77
C ALA A 515 15.19 -9.23 52.87
N ILE A 516 15.09 -10.19 51.94
CA ILE A 516 13.90 -10.38 51.09
C ILE A 516 12.71 -10.86 51.93
N ILE A 517 12.92 -11.77 52.89
CA ILE A 517 11.87 -12.20 53.82
C ILE A 517 11.39 -11.02 54.67
N ALA A 518 12.31 -10.19 55.17
CA ALA A 518 11.97 -8.98 55.92
C ALA A 518 11.22 -7.94 55.08
N LYS A 519 11.59 -7.76 53.81
CA LYS A 519 10.90 -6.85 52.88
C LYS A 519 9.50 -7.36 52.52
N LYS A 520 9.34 -8.67 52.29
CA LYS A 520 8.04 -9.27 51.96
C LYS A 520 7.05 -9.16 53.14
N ALA A 521 7.53 -9.28 54.38
CA ALA A 521 6.75 -9.03 55.58
C ALA A 521 6.36 -7.54 55.75
N TYR A 522 7.16 -6.61 55.21
CA TYR A 522 6.88 -5.17 55.21
C TYR A 522 5.86 -4.78 54.13
N ASP A 523 5.98 -5.37 52.93
CA ASP A 523 5.11 -5.09 51.79
C ASP A 523 3.68 -5.66 51.96
N GLU A 524 3.49 -6.69 52.80
CA GLU A 524 2.16 -7.21 53.19
C GLU A 524 1.37 -6.28 54.15
N PHE A 525 1.98 -5.19 54.65
CA PHE A 525 1.38 -4.29 55.66
C PHE A 525 0.87 -2.94 55.10
N GLN A 526 0.80 -2.74 53.78
CA GLN A 526 0.29 -1.50 53.19
C GLN A 526 -0.96 -1.73 52.31
N PRO A 527 -2.10 -1.07 52.61
CA PRO A 527 -3.29 -1.15 51.77
C PRO A 527 -3.17 -0.19 50.58
N THR A 528 -2.98 -0.72 49.37
CA THR A 528 -2.98 0.10 48.15
C THR A 528 -4.38 0.21 47.55
N THR A 529 -4.88 1.44 47.53
CA THR A 529 -6.10 1.90 46.85
C THR A 529 -5.90 2.05 45.33
N SER A 530 -6.91 1.55 44.62
CA SER A 530 -7.51 1.84 43.30
C SER A 530 -6.89 2.78 42.22
N PRO A 531 -7.27 2.56 40.95
CA PRO A 531 -6.51 2.94 39.74
C PRO A 531 -6.97 4.28 39.13
N THR A 532 -6.09 4.89 38.32
CA THR A 532 -6.36 6.12 37.56
C THR A 532 -6.61 5.83 36.07
N LEU A 533 -7.52 6.62 35.50
CA LEU A 533 -8.19 6.48 34.20
C LEU A 533 -7.36 6.90 32.96
N GLN A 534 -7.58 6.13 31.88
CA GLN A 534 -7.75 6.49 30.46
C GLN A 534 -6.70 7.34 29.71
N GLN A 535 -6.05 6.67 28.75
CA GLN A 535 -5.93 7.14 27.36
C GLN A 535 -6.28 5.98 26.41
N ASN A 536 -7.04 6.23 25.35
CA ASN A 536 -7.43 5.23 24.33
C ASN A 536 -6.22 4.80 23.45
N GLY A 537 -5.20 4.25 24.08
CA GLY A 537 -4.19 3.40 23.45
C GLY A 537 -4.71 1.97 23.34
N SER A 538 -4.03 1.15 22.54
CA SER A 538 -4.22 -0.30 22.47
C SER A 538 -4.61 -0.89 23.83
N GLN A 539 -5.67 -1.70 23.89
CA GLN A 539 -6.08 -2.45 25.10
C GLN A 539 -5.01 -3.45 25.58
N ILE A 540 -3.89 -3.56 24.86
CA ILE A 540 -2.77 -4.42 25.20
C ILE A 540 -1.87 -3.68 26.18
N ASP A 541 -1.79 -4.20 27.41
CA ASP A 541 -0.70 -3.87 28.33
C ASP A 541 0.63 -4.23 27.67
N ARG A 542 1.42 -3.20 27.32
CA ARG A 542 2.67 -3.36 26.57
C ARG A 542 3.74 -4.11 27.36
N ASP A 543 3.74 -3.97 28.67
CA ASP A 543 4.72 -4.62 29.53
C ASP A 543 4.36 -6.09 29.72
N ALA A 544 3.07 -6.38 29.93
CA ALA A 544 2.55 -7.74 29.94
C ALA A 544 2.81 -8.45 28.60
N PHE A 545 2.54 -7.79 27.48
CA PHE A 545 2.82 -8.34 26.15
C PHE A 545 4.32 -8.49 25.88
N GLY A 546 5.14 -7.55 26.38
CA GLY A 546 6.60 -7.66 26.32
C GLY A 546 7.12 -8.90 27.06
N GLN A 547 6.52 -9.24 28.20
CA GLN A 547 6.83 -10.45 28.95
C GLN A 547 6.35 -11.70 28.21
N GLN A 548 5.10 -11.71 27.75
CA GLN A 548 4.51 -12.82 26.98
C GLN A 548 5.36 -13.16 25.73
N ARG A 549 5.87 -12.15 25.02
CA ARG A 549 6.79 -12.34 23.89
C ARG A 549 8.11 -13.02 24.28
N ARG A 550 8.73 -12.58 25.38
CA ARG A 550 9.99 -13.18 25.85
C ARG A 550 9.78 -14.65 26.25
N ASP A 551 8.68 -14.93 26.94
CA ASP A 551 8.37 -16.27 27.42
C ASP A 551 7.97 -17.19 26.27
N PHE A 552 7.22 -16.68 25.28
CA PHE A 552 6.94 -17.39 24.03
C PHE A 552 8.24 -17.84 23.36
N TRP A 553 9.19 -16.92 23.10
CA TRP A 553 10.43 -17.29 22.39
C TRP A 553 11.32 -18.22 23.19
N LYS A 554 11.40 -18.07 24.51
CA LYS A 554 12.14 -19.00 25.39
C LYS A 554 11.53 -20.40 25.38
N THR A 555 10.21 -20.48 25.35
CA THR A 555 9.48 -21.76 25.30
C THR A 555 9.65 -22.40 23.94
N GLU A 556 9.48 -21.63 22.86
CA GLU A 556 9.66 -22.09 21.48
C GLU A 556 11.09 -22.62 21.25
N ALA A 557 12.12 -21.97 21.80
CA ALA A 557 13.51 -22.46 21.74
C ALA A 557 13.72 -23.82 22.41
N LYS A 558 12.97 -24.10 23.48
CA LYS A 558 13.05 -25.37 24.22
C LYS A 558 12.22 -26.47 23.55
N SER A 559 11.05 -26.11 23.04
CA SER A 559 10.07 -27.06 22.51
C SER A 559 10.31 -27.44 21.05
N ASN A 560 10.86 -26.52 20.25
CA ASN A 560 11.03 -26.70 18.80
C ASN A 560 12.43 -26.25 18.30
N PRO A 561 13.55 -26.71 18.90
CA PRO A 561 14.89 -26.26 18.53
C PRO A 561 15.25 -26.57 17.07
N GLU A 562 14.74 -27.67 16.50
CA GLU A 562 14.98 -28.11 15.13
C GLU A 562 14.43 -27.14 14.08
N ARG A 563 13.33 -26.43 14.38
CA ARG A 563 12.71 -25.46 13.48
C ARG A 563 13.60 -24.23 13.21
N TYR A 564 14.58 -23.99 14.07
CA TYR A 564 15.50 -22.85 13.98
C TYR A 564 16.97 -23.29 13.88
N SER A 565 17.19 -24.57 13.55
CA SER A 565 18.53 -25.20 13.53
C SER A 565 19.44 -24.69 12.41
N ASP A 566 18.86 -24.12 11.34
CA ASP A 566 19.60 -23.51 10.21
C ASP A 566 20.47 -22.32 10.64
N SER A 567 20.27 -21.79 11.85
CA SER A 567 21.07 -20.71 12.41
C SER A 567 21.22 -20.86 13.92
N SER A 568 22.39 -21.33 14.36
CA SER A 568 22.75 -21.38 15.79
C SER A 568 22.55 -20.03 16.51
N LYS A 569 22.71 -18.93 15.78
CA LYS A 569 22.45 -17.57 16.26
C LYS A 569 20.97 -17.29 16.56
N ASN A 570 20.03 -17.90 15.83
CA ASN A 570 18.60 -17.73 16.11
C ASN A 570 18.20 -18.42 17.40
N LEU A 571 18.71 -19.63 17.64
CA LEU A 571 18.47 -20.35 18.89
C LEU A 571 19.03 -19.57 20.10
N GLU A 572 20.25 -19.03 20.00
CA GLU A 572 20.85 -18.18 21.04
C GLU A 572 20.01 -16.92 21.34
N ARG A 573 19.44 -16.28 20.31
CA ARG A 573 18.55 -15.13 20.52
C ARG A 573 17.29 -15.53 21.28
N MET A 574 16.68 -16.65 20.92
CA MET A 574 15.42 -17.10 21.51
C MET A 574 15.59 -17.55 22.97
N THR A 575 16.71 -18.17 23.34
CA THR A 575 17.00 -18.49 24.75
C THR A 575 17.13 -17.24 25.63
N LEU A 576 17.53 -16.11 25.04
CA LEU A 576 17.51 -14.78 25.67
C LEU A 576 16.14 -14.09 25.63
N GLY A 577 15.11 -14.73 25.07
CA GLY A 577 13.76 -14.17 24.88
C GLY A 577 13.65 -13.17 23.72
N LYS A 578 14.62 -13.16 22.80
CA LYS A 578 14.59 -12.32 21.59
C LYS A 578 14.06 -13.13 20.40
N ALA A 579 13.30 -12.48 19.52
CA ALA A 579 12.81 -13.13 18.31
C ALA A 579 13.97 -13.57 17.39
N PRO A 580 13.83 -14.74 16.72
CA PRO A 580 14.75 -15.15 15.66
C PRO A 580 14.64 -14.20 14.46
N ILE A 581 15.66 -14.20 13.59
CA ILE A 581 15.63 -13.50 12.31
C ILE A 581 14.98 -14.41 11.26
N GLY A 582 13.91 -13.92 10.63
CA GLY A 582 13.20 -14.61 9.56
C GLY A 582 13.97 -14.61 8.23
N ASN A 583 13.44 -15.33 7.25
CA ASN A 583 14.00 -15.39 5.88
C ASN A 583 13.93 -14.05 5.14
N ASP A 584 13.11 -13.10 5.60
CA ASP A 584 13.03 -11.73 5.10
C ASP A 584 14.11 -10.79 5.70
N GLY A 585 14.99 -11.32 6.55
CA GLY A 585 16.09 -10.59 7.16
C GLY A 585 15.71 -9.76 8.39
N PHE A 586 14.46 -9.82 8.85
CA PHE A 586 13.98 -9.07 10.03
C PHE A 586 13.66 -10.00 11.22
N PRO A 587 13.65 -9.48 12.46
CA PRO A 587 13.15 -10.23 13.60
C PRO A 587 11.68 -10.66 13.39
N MET A 588 11.36 -11.93 13.61
CA MET A 588 9.99 -12.43 13.54
C MET A 588 9.07 -11.71 14.54
N GLU A 589 7.80 -11.57 14.16
CA GLU A 589 6.78 -10.89 14.94
C GLU A 589 5.73 -11.90 15.43
N LEU A 590 5.15 -11.66 16.61
CA LEU A 590 4.06 -12.48 17.14
C LEU A 590 2.74 -11.79 16.84
N HIS A 591 1.85 -12.49 16.15
CA HIS A 591 0.54 -12.02 15.74
C HIS A 591 -0.55 -12.57 16.67
N HIS A 592 -1.49 -11.70 17.10
CA HIS A 592 -2.73 -12.11 17.75
C HIS A 592 -3.83 -12.19 16.70
N PRO A 593 -4.34 -13.39 16.38
CA PRO A 593 -5.49 -13.52 15.50
C PRO A 593 -6.69 -12.76 16.08
N ARG A 594 -7.36 -11.96 15.25
CA ARG A 594 -8.57 -11.18 15.61
C ARG A 594 -8.36 -10.09 16.66
N GLY A 595 -7.12 -9.78 17.02
CA GLY A 595 -6.81 -8.73 18.01
C GLY A 595 -7.15 -9.10 19.44
N ASP A 596 -7.44 -10.37 19.73
CA ASP A 596 -7.71 -10.86 21.08
C ASP A 596 -6.38 -11.11 21.82
N PRO A 597 -6.10 -10.39 22.94
CA PRO A 597 -4.86 -10.56 23.70
C PRO A 597 -4.73 -11.94 24.37
N ASN A 598 -5.81 -12.73 24.43
CA ASN A 598 -5.80 -14.08 24.97
C ASN A 598 -5.68 -15.16 23.87
N ALA A 599 -5.68 -14.77 22.59
CA ALA A 599 -5.54 -15.72 21.50
C ALA A 599 -4.12 -16.32 21.44
N ILE A 600 -4.01 -17.48 20.80
CA ILE A 600 -2.73 -18.14 20.54
C ILE A 600 -1.86 -17.22 19.67
N LEU A 601 -0.62 -16.98 20.10
CA LEU A 601 0.37 -16.21 19.36
C LEU A 601 0.88 -17.00 18.16
N ILE A 602 0.83 -16.40 16.98
CA ILE A 602 1.34 -16.99 15.74
C ILE A 602 2.62 -16.27 15.32
N PRO A 603 3.78 -16.94 15.23
CA PRO A 603 5.01 -16.34 14.74
C PRO A 603 4.94 -16.14 13.21
N MET A 604 5.22 -14.92 12.75
CA MET A 604 5.23 -14.54 11.33
C MET A 604 6.50 -13.74 11.00
N THR A 605 6.92 -13.74 9.73
CA THR A 605 7.96 -12.81 9.26
C THR A 605 7.41 -11.38 9.29
N ARG A 606 8.27 -10.36 9.33
CA ARG A 606 7.80 -8.96 9.32
C ARG A 606 7.04 -8.67 8.03
N THR A 607 7.53 -9.22 6.93
CA THR A 607 6.93 -9.11 5.60
C THR A 607 5.53 -9.72 5.58
N ASP A 608 5.39 -10.94 6.09
CA ASP A 608 4.10 -11.63 6.14
C ASP A 608 3.14 -11.00 7.13
N HIS A 609 3.63 -10.34 8.19
CA HIS A 609 2.79 -9.77 9.22
C HIS A 609 2.23 -8.39 8.82
N ARG A 610 3.09 -7.45 8.37
CA ARG A 610 2.70 -6.03 8.27
C ARG A 610 3.26 -5.26 7.07
N LEU A 611 3.99 -5.86 6.14
CA LEU A 611 4.43 -5.15 4.94
C LEU A 611 3.44 -5.34 3.78
N GLY A 612 3.25 -4.28 2.98
CA GLY A 612 2.32 -4.28 1.86
C GLY A 612 0.87 -4.55 2.29
N ASP A 613 0.16 -5.33 1.48
CA ASP A 613 -1.26 -5.66 1.70
C ASP A 613 -1.49 -6.61 2.89
N ASN A 614 -0.42 -7.23 3.42
CA ASN A 614 -0.52 -8.16 4.53
C ASN A 614 -1.01 -7.51 5.83
N TYR A 615 -0.75 -6.21 6.04
CA TYR A 615 -1.26 -5.53 7.22
C TYR A 615 -2.79 -5.48 7.23
N LEU A 616 -3.41 -5.15 6.09
CA LEU A 616 -4.86 -5.14 5.95
C LEU A 616 -5.44 -6.55 6.09
N LYS A 617 -4.80 -7.54 5.46
CA LYS A 617 -5.23 -8.93 5.47
C LYS A 617 -5.16 -9.58 6.86
N ASN A 618 -4.12 -9.27 7.63
CA ASN A 618 -3.92 -9.87 8.95
C ASN A 618 -4.64 -9.11 10.06
N HIS A 619 -4.99 -7.83 9.84
CA HIS A 619 -5.68 -7.01 10.84
C HIS A 619 -7.04 -6.49 10.36
N PRO A 620 -7.94 -7.32 9.79
CA PRO A 620 -9.21 -6.85 9.22
C PRO A 620 -10.11 -6.17 10.25
N TRP A 621 -10.06 -6.59 11.52
CA TRP A 621 -10.83 -6.01 12.63
C TRP A 621 -10.45 -4.56 12.96
N LEU A 622 -9.29 -4.06 12.50
CA LEU A 622 -8.94 -2.65 12.62
C LEU A 622 -9.70 -1.77 11.62
N PHE A 623 -10.24 -2.37 10.57
CA PHE A 623 -10.84 -1.67 9.42
C PHE A 623 -12.32 -1.99 9.22
N GLU A 624 -12.81 -3.08 9.82
CA GLU A 624 -14.24 -3.35 9.94
C GLU A 624 -14.89 -2.25 10.78
N LYS A 625 -15.81 -1.49 10.19
CA LYS A 625 -16.65 -0.56 10.94
C LYS A 625 -17.43 -1.37 11.96
N LYS A 626 -17.27 -1.03 13.26
CA LYS A 626 -18.12 -1.61 14.31
C LYS A 626 -19.59 -1.43 13.89
N PRO A 627 -20.39 -2.50 13.88
CA PRO A 627 -21.81 -2.43 13.54
C PRO A 627 -22.58 -1.50 14.48
#